data_AF-A0A1M7IFY8-F1
#
_entry.id   AF-A0A1M7IFY8-F1
#
_cell.length_a   1.000
_cell.length_b   1.000
_cell.length_c   1.000
_cell.angle_alpha   90.00
_cell.angle_beta   90.00
_cell.angle_gamma   90.00
#
_symmetry.space_group_name_H-M   'P 1'
#
loop_
_entity.id
_entity.type
_entity.pdbx_description
1 polymer ?
#
loop_
_entity_poly.entity_id
_entity_poly.type
_entity_poly.pdbx_seq_one_letter_code
_entity_poly.pdbx_strand_id
1 'polypeptide(L)' 'MSERFPDIDWWCDRCGAYLNDQDGFDDNNYTHKCTECGHKNSISRDNIYDSHEDYWNTNSDD' A
#
# COMPACT_ATOMS: atom_id res chain seq x y z
N MET A 1 12.79 -14.71 -3.26
CA MET A 1 12.07 -13.97 -4.30
C MET A 1 12.51 -12.54 -4.17
N SER A 2 12.81 -11.86 -5.28
CA SER A 2 13.25 -10.47 -5.22
C SER A 2 12.03 -9.59 -4.94
N GLU A 3 12.07 -8.83 -3.86
CA GLU A 3 11.13 -7.74 -3.64
C GLU A 3 11.32 -6.74 -4.79
N ARG A 4 10.23 -6.37 -5.44
CA ARG A 4 10.18 -5.31 -6.46
C ARG A 4 10.42 -3.94 -5.83
N PHE A 5 9.97 -3.75 -4.59
CA PHE A 5 10.09 -2.53 -3.80
C PHE A 5 10.66 -2.86 -2.41
N PRO A 6 12.00 -3.04 -2.29
CA PRO A 6 12.63 -3.28 -0.99
C PRO A 6 12.44 -2.08 -0.05
N ASP A 7 12.26 -2.36 1.24
CA ASP A 7 12.09 -1.36 2.32
C ASP A 7 10.84 -0.46 2.16
N ILE A 8 9.82 -0.91 1.43
CA ILE A 8 8.55 -0.19 1.28
C ILE A 8 7.43 -0.84 2.10
N ASP A 9 6.88 -0.06 3.03
CA ASP A 9 5.71 -0.42 3.82
C ASP A 9 4.41 -0.03 3.11
N TRP A 10 3.61 -1.03 2.78
CA TRP A 10 2.31 -0.87 2.14
C TRP A 10 1.18 -0.89 3.16
N TRP A 11 0.33 0.13 3.06
CA TRP A 11 -0.82 0.32 3.95
C TRP A 11 -2.09 0.36 3.11
N CYS A 12 -3.19 -0.13 3.66
CA CYS A 12 -4.45 -0.09 2.96
C CYS A 12 -4.97 1.35 2.88
N ASP A 13 -5.20 1.84 1.66
CA ASP A 13 -5.73 3.19 1.39
C ASP A 13 -7.08 3.48 2.07
N ARG A 14 -7.84 2.43 2.42
CA ARG A 14 -9.19 2.56 2.97
C ARG A 14 -9.26 2.43 4.49
N CYS A 15 -8.53 1.48 5.06
CA CYS A 15 -8.63 1.15 6.49
C CYS A 15 -7.32 1.32 7.25
N GLY A 16 -6.21 1.63 6.57
CA GLY A 16 -4.89 1.72 7.19
C GLY A 16 -4.36 0.40 7.73
N ALA A 17 -4.86 -0.75 7.26
CA ALA A 17 -4.28 -2.05 7.63
C ALA A 17 -2.92 -2.24 6.95
N TYR A 18 -1.98 -2.86 7.65
CA TYR A 18 -0.67 -3.20 7.11
C TYR A 18 -0.80 -4.34 6.09
N LEU A 19 -0.35 -4.11 4.86
CA LEU A 19 -0.52 -5.07 3.76
C LEU A 19 0.63 -6.07 3.67
N ASN A 20 1.86 -5.68 4.02
CA ASN A 20 3.05 -6.54 3.88
C ASN A 20 2.96 -7.83 4.71
N ASP A 21 2.20 -7.81 5.81
CA ASP A 21 1.97 -8.98 6.68
C ASP A 21 0.77 -9.83 6.24
N GLN A 22 0.00 -9.40 5.23
CA GLN A 22 -1.19 -10.15 4.79
C GLN A 22 -0.84 -11.39 3.97
N ASP A 23 -1.62 -12.45 4.17
CA ASP A 23 -1.48 -13.70 3.42
C ASP A 23 -1.65 -13.45 1.90
N GLY A 24 -0.66 -13.90 1.13
CA GLY A 24 -0.64 -13.73 -0.32
C GLY A 24 -0.28 -12.33 -0.81
N PHE A 25 0.20 -11.43 0.07
CA PHE A 25 0.80 -10.18 -0.36
C PHE A 25 2.07 -10.44 -1.17
N ASP A 26 2.14 -9.82 -2.35
CA ASP A 26 3.32 -9.86 -3.21
C ASP A 26 3.43 -8.51 -3.90
N ASP A 27 4.53 -7.81 -3.68
CA ASP A 27 4.78 -6.47 -4.20
C ASP A 27 5.15 -6.47 -5.70
N ASN A 28 5.40 -7.65 -6.28
CA ASN A 28 5.47 -7.82 -7.73
C ASN A 28 4.09 -7.71 -8.38
N ASN A 29 3.01 -7.97 -7.64
CA ASN A 29 1.66 -7.74 -8.15
C ASN A 29 1.37 -6.24 -8.18
N TYR A 30 0.72 -5.76 -9.23
CA TYR A 30 0.35 -4.35 -9.36
C TYR A 30 -0.73 -3.91 -8.36
N THR A 31 -1.45 -4.85 -7.76
CA THR A 31 -2.56 -4.57 -6.86
C THR A 31 -2.71 -5.68 -5.83
N HIS A 32 -3.05 -5.31 -4.60
CA HIS A 32 -3.34 -6.24 -3.52
C HIS A 32 -4.72 -5.97 -2.91
N LYS A 33 -5.51 -7.03 -2.71
CA LYS A 33 -6.80 -6.91 -2.05
C LYS A 33 -6.60 -7.06 -0.55
N CYS A 34 -6.90 -6.00 0.19
CA CYS A 34 -6.85 -6.01 1.65
C CYS A 34 -7.72 -7.14 2.20
N THR A 35 -7.12 -8.00 3.01
CA THR A 35 -7.80 -9.14 3.66
C THR A 35 -8.74 -8.67 4.78
N GLU A 36 -8.47 -7.52 5.39
CA GLU A 36 -9.27 -6.94 6.47
C GLU A 36 -10.57 -6.29 5.97
N CYS A 37 -10.47 -5.39 4.98
CA CYS A 37 -11.62 -4.59 4.53
C CYS A 37 -12.11 -4.92 3.10
N GLY A 38 -11.37 -5.75 2.36
CA GLY A 38 -11.68 -6.12 0.99
C GLY A 38 -11.36 -5.06 -0.08
N HIS A 39 -10.79 -3.91 0.30
CA HIS A 39 -10.40 -2.86 -0.63
C HIS A 39 -9.24 -3.30 -1.53
N LYS A 40 -9.22 -2.84 -2.78
CA LYS A 40 -8.16 -3.15 -3.74
C LYS A 40 -7.16 -2.01 -3.77
N ASN A 41 -5.99 -2.22 -3.20
CA ASN A 41 -4.90 -1.25 -3.13
C ASN A 41 -3.99 -1.38 -4.35
N SER A 42 -3.42 -0.27 -4.78
CA SER A 42 -2.49 -0.22 -5.93
C SER A 42 -1.05 -0.31 -5.43
N ILE A 43 -0.36 -1.38 -5.80
CA ILE A 43 1.03 -1.65 -5.42
C ILE A 43 1.92 -1.27 -6.60
N SER A 44 2.27 0.00 -6.68
CA SER A 44 3.02 0.59 -7.79
C SER A 44 3.85 1.75 -7.30
N ARG A 45 4.97 2.02 -7.97
CA ARG A 45 5.88 3.11 -7.60
C ARG A 45 5.22 4.48 -7.51
N ASP A 46 4.16 4.69 -8.28
CA ASP A 46 3.36 5.93 -8.30
C ASP A 46 2.57 6.12 -6.99
N ASN A 47 2.42 5.07 -6.19
CA ASN A 47 1.77 5.08 -4.88
C ASN A 47 2.79 4.94 -3.73
N ILE A 48 4.09 5.15 -4.01
CA ILE A 48 5.14 5.25 -3.00
C ILE A 48 5.34 6.73 -2.69
N TYR A 49 5.10 7.10 -1.45
CA TYR A 49 5.26 8.45 -0.92
C TYR A 49 6.41 8.46 0.10
N ASP A 50 7.00 9.64 0.34
CA ASP A 50 8.11 9.79 1.29
C ASP A 50 7.69 9.39 2.73
N SER A 51 6.43 9.63 3.08
CA SER A 51 5.83 9.19 4.34
C SER A 51 4.32 8.95 4.24
N HIS A 52 3.77 8.17 5.17
CA HIS A 52 2.32 7.98 5.32
C HIS A 52 1.60 9.31 5.59
N GLU A 53 2.25 10.25 6.29
CA GLU A 53 1.68 11.56 6.59
C GLU A 53 1.50 12.42 5.34
N ASP A 54 2.45 12.37 4.38
CA ASP A 54 2.34 13.09 3.11
C ASP A 54 1.14 12.64 2.27
N TYR A 55 0.78 11.35 2.33
CA TYR A 55 -0.39 10.81 1.64
C TYR A 55 -1.71 11.41 2.16
N TRP A 56 -1.89 11.48 3.48
CA TRP A 56 -3.10 12.02 4.09
C TRP A 56 -3.17 13.54 3.99
N ASN A 57 -2.02 14.21 4.05
CA ASN A 57 -1.97 15.68 3.97
C ASN A 57 -2.39 16.15 2.56
N THR A 58 -1.91 15.48 1.50
CA THR A 58 -2.23 15.82 0.10
C THR A 58 -3.72 15.67 -0.23
N ASN A 59 -4.44 14.76 0.44
CA ASN A 59 -5.89 14.57 0.23
C ASN A 59 -6.77 15.52 1.06
N SER A 60 -6.18 16.36 1.93
CA SER A 60 -6.93 17.26 2.81
C SER A 60 -7.03 18.69 2.28
N ASP A 61 -6.41 18.99 1.13
CA ASP A 61 -6.45 20.27 0.42
C ASP A 61 -7.43 20.23 -0.78
N ASP A 62 -8.72 19.95 -0.55
CA ASP A 62 -9.84 20.30 -1.48
C ASP A 62 -11.03 20.90 -0.71
#